data_AF-A0A530ZNI2-F1
#
_entry.id   AF-A0A530ZNI2-F1
#
_cell.length_a   1.000
_cell.length_b   1.000
_cell.length_c   1.000
_cell.angle_alpha   90.00
_cell.angle_beta   90.00
_cell.angle_gamma   90.00
#
_symmetry.space_group_name_H-M   'P 1'
#
loop_
_entity.id
_entity.type
_entity.pdbx_description
1 polymer ?
#
loop_
_entity_poly.entity_id
_entity_poly.type
_entity_poly.pdbx_seq_one_letter_code
_entity_poly.pdbx_strand_id
1 'polypeptide(L)'
;LTLAFGLIMCGFWVGFSDLWILIGLAGYATTFCIGMFVFKPTADRMAGMIAKDGVTPAALAQGQRILSAARLDYSVMLVIIADMVLKPTLNDVTIL
;
A
#
# COMPACT_ATOMS: atom_id res chain seq x y z
N LEU A 1 -7.15 3.64 16.58
CA LEU A 1 -6.72 3.14 17.91
C LEU A 1 -5.97 1.81 17.79
N THR A 2 -6.59 0.78 17.20
CA THR A 2 -5.99 -0.55 16.95
C THR A 2 -4.64 -0.50 16.24
N LEU A 3 -4.52 0.29 15.17
CA LEU A 3 -3.27 0.42 14.41
C LEU A 3 -2.13 1.05 15.24
N ALA A 4 -2.46 2.04 16.08
CA ALA A 4 -1.49 2.68 16.98
C ALA A 4 -1.01 1.72 18.08
N PHE A 5 -1.93 0.97 18.70
CA PHE A 5 -1.57 -0.05 19.68
C PHE A 5 -0.73 -1.18 19.08
N GLY A 6 -1.04 -1.61 17.85
CA GLY A 6 -0.22 -2.56 17.10
C GLY A 6 1.20 -2.05 16.85
N LEU A 7 1.35 -0.79 16.42
CA LEU A 7 2.65 -0.17 16.17
C LEU A 7 3.49 -0.05 17.46
N ILE A 8 2.87 0.29 18.59
CA ILE A 8 3.53 0.36 19.90
C ILE A 8 4.02 -1.02 20.34
N MET A 9 3.21 -2.07 20.14
CA MET A 9 3.62 -3.46 20.40
C MET A 9 4.79 -3.90 19.51
N CYS A 10 4.77 -3.56 18.22
CA CYS A 10 5.88 -3.83 17.31
C CYS A 10 7.17 -3.15 17.75
N GLY A 11 7.10 -1.87 18.17
CA GLY A 11 8.27 -1.12 18.62
C GLY A 11 8.90 -1.61 19.93
N PHE A 12 8.13 -2.33 20.76
CA PHE A 12 8.60 -2.86 22.04
C PHE A 12 9.23 -4.26 21.94
N TRP A 13 9.07 -4.94 20.80
CA TRP A 13 9.53 -6.33 20.60
C TRP A 13 10.88 -6.38 19.89
N VAL A 14 11.90 -6.97 20.53
CA VAL A 14 13.32 -7.00 20.07
C VAL A 14 13.52 -7.69 18.71
N GLY A 15 12.57 -8.53 18.29
CA GLY A 15 12.59 -9.22 16.99
C GLY A 15 12.00 -8.43 15.81
N PHE A 16 11.53 -7.19 16.00
CA PHE A 16 10.93 -6.35 14.95
C PHE A 16 11.91 -5.38 14.26
N SER A 17 13.18 -5.38 14.67
CA SER A 17 14.22 -4.52 14.10
C SER A 17 14.87 -5.08 12.82
N ASP A 18 14.47 -6.26 12.36
CA ASP A 18 15.00 -6.79 11.12
C ASP A 18 14.54 -5.94 9.93
N LEU A 19 15.44 -5.72 8.97
CA LEU A 19 15.23 -4.80 7.85
C LEU A 19 13.97 -5.15 7.04
N TRP A 20 13.75 -6.44 6.78
CA TRP A 20 12.59 -6.95 6.04
C TRP A 20 11.24 -6.66 6.70
N ILE A 21 11.21 -6.64 8.04
CA ILE A 21 9.99 -6.31 8.79
C ILE A 21 9.70 -4.81 8.67
N LEU A 22 10.74 -3.97 8.73
CA LEU A 22 10.62 -2.52 8.58
C LEU A 22 10.17 -2.13 7.18
N ILE A 23 10.75 -2.75 6.16
CA ILE A 23 10.39 -2.55 4.74
C ILE A 23 8.96 -3.04 4.48
N GLY A 24 8.58 -4.21 5.00
CA GLY A 24 7.22 -4.72 4.91
C GLY A 24 6.19 -3.77 5.54
N LEU A 25 6.49 -3.22 6.71
CA LEU A 25 5.62 -2.27 7.40
C LEU A 25 5.52 -0.93 6.65
N ALA A 26 6.65 -0.42 6.14
CA ALA A 26 6.67 0.80 5.32
C ALA A 26 5.90 0.61 4.00
N GLY A 27 6.02 -0.56 3.37
CA GLY A 27 5.25 -0.95 2.19
C GLY A 27 3.76 -0.96 2.47
N TYR A 28 3.34 -1.59 3.58
CA TYR A 28 1.94 -1.60 4.02
C TYR A 28 1.41 -0.19 4.33
N ALA A 29 2.21 0.64 5.02
CA ALA A 29 1.82 2.02 5.32
C ALA A 29 1.63 2.83 4.03
N THR A 30 2.48 2.61 3.03
CA THR A 30 2.39 3.27 1.72
C THR A 30 1.12 2.87 0.98
N THR A 31 0.82 1.57 0.88
CA THR A 31 -0.41 1.08 0.24
C THR A 31 -1.66 1.55 0.96
N PHE A 32 -1.65 1.53 2.29
CA PHE A 32 -2.75 2.07 3.09
C PHE A 32 -2.98 3.57 2.84
N CYS A 33 -1.91 4.37 2.81
CA CYS A 33 -1.99 5.80 2.51
C CYS A 33 -2.52 6.04 1.09
N ILE A 34 -2.05 5.30 0.09
CA ILE A 34 -2.54 5.41 -1.29
C ILE A 34 -4.03 5.04 -1.34
N GLY A 35 -4.44 3.95 -0.67
CA GLY A 35 -5.83 3.56 -0.49
C GLY A 35 -6.70 4.69 0.06
N MET A 36 -6.27 5.30 1.17
CA MET A 36 -7.05 6.32 1.84
C MET A 36 -7.10 7.64 1.08
N PHE A 37 -5.97 8.10 0.54
CA PHE A 37 -5.86 9.43 -0.09
C PHE A 37 -6.15 9.45 -1.58
N VAL A 38 -6.00 8.32 -2.29
CA VAL A 38 -6.18 8.27 -3.74
C VAL A 38 -7.45 7.51 -4.11
N PHE A 39 -7.67 6.32 -3.57
CA PHE A 39 -8.83 5.51 -3.96
C PHE A 39 -10.14 6.11 -3.46
N LYS A 40 -10.23 6.46 -2.17
CA LYS A 40 -11.47 6.98 -1.58
C LYS A 40 -12.02 8.22 -2.30
N PRO A 41 -11.24 9.31 -2.50
CA PRO A 41 -11.78 10.50 -3.19
C PRO A 41 -12.03 10.25 -4.68
N THR A 42 -11.27 9.36 -5.33
CA THR A 42 -11.47 9.02 -6.74
C THR A 42 -12.73 8.18 -6.94
N ALA A 43 -12.99 7.25 -6.03
CA ALA A 43 -14.19 6.43 -5.99
C ALA A 43 -15.44 7.27 -5.70
N ASP A 44 -15.38 8.19 -4.73
CA ASP A 44 -16.49 9.10 -4.41
C ASP A 44 -16.82 10.03 -5.58
N ARG A 45 -15.80 10.56 -6.27
CA ARG A 45 -15.98 11.35 -7.50
C ARG A 45 -16.62 10.53 -8.62
N MET A 46 -16.16 9.29 -8.82
CA MET A 46 -16.71 8.39 -9.83
C MET A 46 -18.17 8.05 -9.54
N ALA A 47 -18.50 7.72 -8.28
CA ALA A 47 -19.86 7.44 -7.85
C ALA A 47 -20.79 8.66 -8.06
N GLY A 48 -20.31 9.88 -7.75
CA GLY A 48 -21.05 11.11 -8.01
C GLY A 48 -21.31 11.39 -9.49
N MET A 49 -20.33 11.08 -10.37
CA MET A 49 -20.51 11.20 -11.82
C MET A 49 -21.50 10.17 -12.36
N ILE A 50 -21.41 8.92 -11.90
CA ILE A 50 -22.33 7.84 -12.29
C ILE A 50 -23.76 8.14 -11.84
N ALA A 51 -23.93 8.70 -10.64
CA ALA A 51 -25.25 9.06 -10.12
C ALA A 51 -25.92 10.21 -10.89
N LYS A 52 -25.15 11.12 -11.49
CA LYS A 52 -25.67 12.26 -12.26
C LYS A 52 -25.91 11.91 -13.73
N ASP A 53 -24.91 11.34 -14.38
CA ASP A 53 -24.86 11.23 -15.85
C ASP A 53 -24.88 9.76 -16.33
N GLY A 54 -24.97 8.80 -15.41
CA GLY A 54 -24.84 7.37 -15.72
C GLY A 54 -23.39 6.96 -16.04
N VAL A 55 -23.23 5.75 -16.57
CA VAL A 55 -21.90 5.22 -16.93
C VAL A 55 -21.43 5.89 -18.23
N THR A 56 -20.71 7.00 -18.07
CA THR A 56 -20.11 7.75 -19.17
C THR A 56 -18.64 7.36 -19.41
N PRO A 57 -18.05 7.68 -20.58
CA PRO A 57 -16.63 7.47 -20.84
C PRO A 57 -15.72 8.16 -19.81
N ALA A 58 -16.16 9.29 -19.26
CA ALA A 58 -15.43 10.00 -18.20
C ALA A 58 -15.41 9.23 -16.88
N ALA A 59 -16.52 8.58 -16.51
CA ALA A 59 -16.57 7.69 -15.34
C ALA A 59 -15.67 6.45 -15.53
N LEU A 60 -15.62 5.89 -16.74
CA LEU A 60 -14.73 4.76 -17.07
C LEU A 60 -13.25 5.14 -16.99
N ALA A 61 -12.87 6.33 -17.46
CA ALA A 61 -11.49 6.83 -17.33
C ALA A 61 -11.07 6.96 -15.85
N GLN A 62 -12.01 7.34 -14.97
CA GLN A 62 -11.79 7.39 -13.53
C GLN A 62 -11.61 5.98 -12.94
N GLY A 63 -12.40 5.01 -13.39
CA GLY A 63 -12.25 3.59 -13.04
C GLY A 63 -10.92 2.99 -13.49
N GLN A 64 -10.43 3.36 -14.69
CA GLN A 64 -9.11 2.93 -15.16
C GLN A 64 -7.98 3.44 -14.27
N ARG A 65 -8.07 4.68 -13.76
CA ARG A 65 -7.09 5.21 -12.79
C ARG A 65 -7.08 4.42 -11.49
N ILE A 66 -8.25 4.03 -11.00
CA ILE A 66 -8.40 3.15 -9.83
C ILE A 66 -7.73 1.78 -10.10
N LEU A 67 -7.95 1.19 -11.27
CA LEU A 67 -7.33 -0.08 -11.66
C LEU A 67 -5.80 0.02 -11.79
N SER A 68 -5.28 1.14 -12.30
CA SER A 68 -3.82 1.37 -12.35
C SER A 68 -3.22 1.49 -10.96
N ALA A 69 -3.88 2.20 -10.04
CA ALA A 69 -3.46 2.27 -8.65
C ALA A 69 -3.53 0.89 -7.97
N ALA A 70 -4.54 0.07 -8.29
CA ALA A 70 -4.66 -1.28 -7.77
C ALA A 70 -3.52 -2.18 -8.27
N ARG A 71 -3.07 -2.00 -9.52
CA ARG A 71 -1.89 -2.70 -10.04
C ARG A 71 -0.63 -2.32 -9.27
N LEU A 72 -0.48 -1.05 -8.88
CA LEU A 72 0.65 -0.61 -8.06
C LEU A 72 0.62 -1.27 -6.68
N ASP A 73 -0.56 -1.41 -6.07
CA ASP A 73 -0.75 -2.12 -4.81
C ASP A 73 -0.26 -3.59 -4.89
N TYR A 74 -0.65 -4.29 -5.96
CA TYR A 74 -0.14 -5.64 -6.25
C TYR A 74 1.37 -5.69 -6.43
N SER A 75 1.96 -4.71 -7.14
CA SER A 75 3.41 -4.62 -7.30
C SER A 75 4.13 -4.42 -5.97
N VAL A 76 3.60 -3.55 -5.09
CA VAL A 76 4.15 -3.35 -3.75
C VAL A 76 4.06 -4.64 -2.93
N MET A 77 2.95 -5.38 -3.02
CA MET A 77 2.83 -6.67 -2.36
C MET A 77 3.88 -7.68 -2.84
N LEU A 78 4.20 -7.73 -4.13
CA LEU A 78 5.27 -8.58 -4.64
C LEU A 78 6.65 -8.17 -4.13
N VAL A 79 6.92 -6.87 -4.02
CA VAL A 79 8.18 -6.35 -3.45
C VAL A 79 8.31 -6.74 -1.98
N ILE A 80 7.23 -6.58 -1.20
CA ILE A 80 7.20 -7.00 0.21
C ILE A 80 7.45 -8.51 0.32
N ILE A 81 6.79 -9.33 -0.50
CA ILE A 81 6.99 -10.78 -0.48
C ILE A 81 8.45 -11.13 -0.83
N ALA A 82 9.02 -10.50 -1.87
CA ALA A 82 10.40 -10.73 -2.25
C ALA A 82 11.38 -10.37 -1.13
N ASP A 83 11.18 -9.22 -0.49
CA ASP A 83 11.93 -8.77 0.68
C ASP A 83 11.78 -9.77 1.86
N MET A 84 10.57 -10.28 2.10
CA MET A 84 10.34 -11.28 3.15
C MET A 84 10.95 -12.66 2.87
N VAL A 85 11.12 -13.02 1.61
CA VAL A 85 11.74 -14.28 1.19
C VAL A 85 13.26 -14.17 1.18
N LEU A 86 13.81 -13.08 0.67
CA LEU A 86 15.26 -12.85 0.64
C LEU A 86 15.81 -12.55 2.04
N LYS A 87 15.00 -12.02 2.96
CA LYS A 87 15.42 -11.60 4.31
C LYS A 87 16.77 -10.87 4.30
N PRO A 88 16.92 -9.80 3.51
CA PRO A 88 18.19 -9.10 3.42
C PRO A 88 18.61 -8.60 4.81
N THR A 89 19.82 -8.94 5.23
CA THR A 89 20.41 -8.37 6.45
C THR A 89 21.30 -7.18 6.09
N LEU A 90 21.49 -6.23 7.02
CA LEU A 90 22.33 -5.04 6.79
C LEU A 90 23.77 -5.38 6.34
N ASN A 91 24.25 -6.60 6.66
CA ASN A 91 25.57 -7.08 6.25
C ASN A 91 25.64 -7.52 4.78
N ASP A 92 24.51 -7.82 4.12
CA ASP A 92 24.46 -8.21 2.70
C ASP A 92 24.48 -7.00 1.77
N VAL A 93 24.01 -5.84 2.25
CA VAL A 93 24.03 -4.58 1.49
C VAL A 93 25.46 -4.03 1.33
N THR A 94 26.36 -4.36 2.25
CA THR A 94 27.78 -3.93 2.21
C THR A 94 28.68 -4.75 1.27
N ILE A 95 28.20 -5.84 0.67
CA ILE A 95 28.99 -6.72 -0.22
C ILE A 95 28.66 -6.49 -1.72
N LEU A 96 27.63 -5.70 -2.03
CA LEU A 96 27.31 -5.22 -3.38
C LEU A 96 28.01 -3.88 -3.68
#